data_AF-A0A2G9M2V4-F1
#
_entry.id   AF-A0A2G9M2V4-F1
#
_cell.length_a   1.000
_cell.length_b   1.000
_cell.length_c   1.000
_cell.angle_alpha   90.00
_cell.angle_beta   90.00
_cell.angle_gamma   90.00
#
_symmetry.space_group_name_H-M   'P 1'
#
loop_
_entity.id
_entity.type
_entity.pdbx_description
1 polymer ?
#
loop_
_entity_poly.entity_id
_entity_poly.type
_entity_poly.pdbx_seq_one_letter_code
_entity_poly.pdbx_strand_id
1 'polypeptide(L)'
;EKAVISFSGGCNIKPTGKTESYLNFDTWGEDLDELNELRHRVETSLGPGWCKREIEGLKKQREELENALNQEFLGWFFEEYVASSPAEWEKHISGIFASYWRFVDNARELHEMTGCLEDTALDIELKDIEYKSEYGELHYWEEERQLDGREIITPFMQIWVFPTKDFIKEEFRAAMRAGKMPGPGNEQKGPSPKEIEETKKNEEVMRRINKLSDKYGGSADFLIEVYDEDETLFRALMRINPENIVEIDIINDNTNIEEPDINVAVEFDFLYDTIKIFEQEAHLESPPWARQPRRPIKRIVDTGKVIARVAAAVVSGGIRVSPITATPTVLSFLKLIAGGSM
;
A
#
# COMPACT_ATOMS: atom_id res chain seq x y z
N GLU A 1 30.05 15.58 59.50
CA GLU A 1 28.87 14.82 59.03
C GLU A 1 29.29 13.47 58.45
N LYS A 2 28.34 12.64 58.00
CA LYS A 2 28.66 11.47 57.15
C LYS A 2 28.37 11.85 55.69
N ALA A 3 29.42 11.98 54.89
CA ALA A 3 29.31 12.13 53.44
C ALA A 3 28.81 10.80 52.83
N VAL A 4 27.79 10.88 51.98
CA VAL A 4 27.26 9.72 51.26
C VAL A 4 27.37 9.96 49.77
N ILE A 5 28.02 9.03 49.09
CA ILE A 5 28.11 8.98 47.63
C ILE A 5 27.20 7.84 47.17
N SER A 6 26.22 8.16 46.35
CA SER A 6 25.32 7.19 45.73
C SER A 6 25.60 7.13 44.23
N PHE A 7 25.82 5.91 43.75
CA PHE A 7 25.91 5.62 42.33
C PHE A 7 24.69 4.80 41.93
N SER A 8 23.91 5.32 40.99
CA SER A 8 22.83 4.55 40.40
C SER A 8 22.95 4.57 38.89
N GLY A 9 22.86 3.40 38.29
CA GLY A 9 22.84 3.23 36.86
C GLY A 9 21.76 2.22 36.52
N GLY A 10 21.09 2.46 35.41
CA GLY A 10 20.03 1.58 34.95
C GLY A 10 19.98 1.55 33.43
N CYS A 11 19.69 0.37 32.89
CA CYS A 11 19.28 0.21 31.51
C CYS A 11 17.77 -0.04 31.52
N ASN A 12 16.99 0.94 31.07
CA ASN A 12 15.56 0.75 30.85
C ASN A 12 15.35 0.27 29.42
N ILE A 13 15.01 -1.01 29.29
CA ILE A 13 14.62 -1.60 28.00
C ILE A 13 13.12 -1.35 27.86
N LYS A 14 12.73 -0.44 26.99
CA LYS A 14 11.32 -0.18 26.71
C LYS A 14 10.75 -1.32 25.86
N PRO A 15 9.43 -1.58 25.92
CA PRO A 15 8.77 -2.61 25.11
C PRO A 15 8.97 -2.45 23.59
N THR A 16 9.41 -1.28 23.15
CA THR A 16 9.76 -0.94 21.76
C THR A 16 11.15 -1.44 21.33
N GLY A 17 11.93 -2.05 22.23
CA GLY A 17 13.31 -2.50 21.96
C GLY A 17 14.37 -1.40 22.12
N LYS A 18 13.98 -0.15 22.41
CA LYS A 18 14.91 0.95 22.70
C LYS A 18 15.47 0.77 24.11
N THR A 19 16.80 0.74 24.22
CA THR A 19 17.52 0.71 25.50
C THR A 19 17.95 2.13 25.84
N GLU A 20 17.37 2.68 26.90
CA GLU A 20 17.78 3.96 27.47
C GLU A 20 18.66 3.66 28.69
N SER A 21 19.95 3.99 28.58
CA SER A 21 20.87 3.90 29.71
C SER A 21 20.97 5.27 30.39
N TYR A 22 20.86 5.28 31.70
CA TYR A 22 21.21 6.44 32.50
C TYR A 22 22.24 6.07 33.55
N LEU A 23 23.08 7.04 33.85
CA LEU A 23 24.03 7.04 34.94
C LEU A 23 23.72 8.28 35.76
N ASN A 24 23.37 8.09 37.02
CA ASN A 24 23.08 9.16 37.95
C ASN A 24 24.04 9.10 39.14
N PHE A 25 24.60 10.27 39.46
CA PHE A 25 25.58 10.45 40.52
C PHE A 25 25.04 11.47 41.52
N ASP A 26 24.73 11.00 42.72
CA ASP A 26 24.18 11.83 43.79
C ASP A 26 25.10 11.84 45.00
N THR A 27 25.37 13.04 45.48
CA THR A 27 26.21 13.28 46.67
C THR A 27 25.45 14.11 47.69
N TRP A 28 25.51 13.69 48.96
CA TRP A 28 24.83 14.37 50.05
C TRP A 28 25.77 14.61 51.25
N GLY A 29 25.73 15.84 51.78
CA GLY A 29 26.55 16.34 52.89
C GLY A 29 27.38 17.58 52.51
N GLU A 30 27.55 18.52 53.44
CA GLU A 30 28.21 19.83 53.22
C GLU A 30 29.65 19.69 52.67
N ASP A 31 30.38 18.63 53.06
CA ASP A 31 31.74 18.34 52.57
C ASP A 31 31.81 17.98 51.07
N LEU A 32 30.65 17.77 50.40
CA LEU A 32 30.54 17.42 48.98
C LEU A 32 29.81 18.48 48.15
N ASP A 33 29.52 19.65 48.71
CA ASP A 33 28.84 20.73 48.00
C ASP A 33 29.68 21.25 46.81
N GLU A 34 31.01 21.26 46.91
CA GLU A 34 31.90 21.60 45.78
C GLU A 34 31.76 20.60 44.61
N LEU A 35 31.49 19.32 44.88
CA LEU A 35 31.25 18.29 43.87
C LEU A 35 29.87 18.43 43.23
N ASN A 36 28.85 18.81 44.00
CA ASN A 36 27.53 19.16 43.48
C ASN A 36 27.60 20.42 42.58
N GLU A 37 28.37 21.44 42.97
CA GLU A 37 28.64 22.59 42.11
C GLU A 37 29.49 22.25 40.88
N LEU A 38 30.40 21.28 40.98
CA LEU A 38 31.16 20.78 39.82
C LEU A 38 30.24 20.03 38.86
N ARG A 39 29.33 19.19 39.38
CA ARG A 39 28.28 18.51 38.60
C ARG A 39 27.41 19.53 37.89
N HIS A 40 26.92 20.53 38.63
CA HIS A 40 26.10 21.58 38.05
C HIS A 40 26.88 22.34 36.97
N ARG A 41 28.17 22.65 37.19
CA ARG A 41 29.04 23.23 36.16
C ARG A 41 29.28 22.30 34.98
N VAL A 42 29.40 20.99 35.15
CA VAL A 42 29.58 20.01 34.07
C VAL A 42 28.30 19.82 33.27
N GLU A 43 27.14 19.71 33.92
CA GLU A 43 25.82 19.69 33.29
C GLU A 43 25.55 20.99 32.51
N THR A 44 25.93 22.15 33.09
CA THR A 44 25.74 23.48 32.47
C THR A 44 26.80 23.79 31.39
N SER A 45 28.03 23.26 31.50
CA SER A 45 29.11 23.46 30.51
C SER A 45 29.11 22.44 29.37
N LEU A 46 28.57 21.24 29.60
CA LEU A 46 28.37 20.25 28.56
C LEU A 46 27.08 20.48 27.77
N GLY A 47 26.03 21.09 28.35
CA GLY A 47 24.71 21.24 27.69
C GLY A 47 24.76 21.88 26.29
N PRO A 48 25.17 23.16 26.14
CA PRO A 48 25.17 23.82 24.83
C PRO A 48 26.20 23.24 23.85
N GLY A 49 27.36 22.79 24.36
CA GLY A 49 28.43 22.21 23.54
C GLY A 49 28.18 20.76 23.11
N TRP A 50 27.40 20.00 23.89
CA TRP A 50 26.92 18.68 23.52
C TRP A 50 25.77 18.80 22.51
N CYS A 51 24.76 19.62 22.77
CA CYS A 51 23.64 19.83 21.84
C CYS A 51 24.11 20.33 20.45
N LYS A 52 25.08 21.26 20.41
CA LYS A 52 25.71 21.66 19.14
C LYS A 52 26.42 20.51 18.42
N ARG A 53 27.12 19.63 19.14
CA ARG A 53 27.80 18.46 18.53
C ARG A 53 26.81 17.42 18.02
N GLU A 54 25.73 17.17 18.74
CA GLU A 54 24.66 16.26 18.31
C GLU A 54 23.95 16.81 17.06
N ILE A 55 23.62 18.11 17.02
CA ILE A 55 23.03 18.75 15.82
C ILE A 55 23.94 18.59 14.61
N GLU A 56 25.24 18.87 14.74
CA GLU A 56 26.20 18.68 13.64
C GLU A 56 26.33 17.21 13.22
N GLY A 57 26.24 16.27 14.17
CA GLY A 57 26.21 14.84 13.89
C GLY A 57 24.95 14.43 13.11
N LEU A 58 23.79 14.93 13.53
CA LEU A 58 22.50 14.67 12.89
C LEU A 58 22.40 15.29 11.49
N LYS A 59 22.99 16.47 11.27
CA LYS A 59 23.14 17.07 9.93
C LYS A 59 23.97 16.20 9.00
N LYS A 60 25.10 15.66 9.48
CA LYS A 60 25.90 14.71 8.69
C LYS A 60 25.15 13.42 8.40
N GLN A 61 24.45 12.86 9.40
CA GLN A 61 23.63 11.68 9.19
C GLN A 61 22.55 11.93 8.14
N ARG A 62 21.94 13.11 8.16
CA ARG A 62 20.98 13.53 7.16
C ARG A 62 21.60 13.59 5.77
N GLU A 63 22.75 14.24 5.60
CA GLU A 63 23.47 14.27 4.31
C GLU A 63 23.75 12.85 3.78
N GLU A 64 24.14 11.91 4.64
CA GLU A 64 24.33 10.50 4.26
C GLU A 64 23.02 9.83 3.83
N LEU A 65 21.91 10.10 4.53
CA LEU A 65 20.58 9.59 4.15
C LEU A 65 20.12 10.15 2.79
N GLU A 66 20.33 11.44 2.56
CA GLU A 66 20.02 12.12 1.29
C GLU A 66 20.86 11.55 0.14
N ASN A 67 22.16 11.34 0.37
CA ASN A 67 23.05 10.72 -0.61
C ASN A 67 22.69 9.25 -0.88
N ALA A 68 22.15 8.53 0.11
CA ALA A 68 21.71 7.15 -0.05
C ALA A 68 20.35 7.05 -0.78
N LEU A 69 19.42 7.97 -0.55
CA LEU A 69 18.13 8.04 -1.25
C LEU A 69 18.29 8.81 -2.57
N ASN A 70 19.10 8.26 -3.48
CA ASN A 70 19.40 8.88 -4.77
C ASN A 70 18.74 8.11 -5.93
N GLN A 71 18.88 8.65 -7.15
CA GLN A 71 18.31 8.06 -8.37
C GLN A 71 18.91 6.67 -8.70
N GLU A 72 20.16 6.40 -8.34
CA GLU A 72 20.80 5.09 -8.54
C GLU A 72 20.18 4.04 -7.62
N PHE A 73 19.99 4.35 -6.33
CA PHE A 73 19.31 3.48 -5.39
C PHE A 73 17.85 3.24 -5.79
N LEU A 74 17.12 4.28 -6.19
CA LEU A 74 15.73 4.17 -6.63
C LEU A 74 15.62 3.35 -7.93
N GLY A 75 16.56 3.52 -8.86
CA GLY A 75 16.69 2.68 -10.04
C GLY A 75 16.89 1.22 -9.69
N TRP A 76 17.87 0.92 -8.84
CA TRP A 76 18.08 -0.44 -8.33
C TRP A 76 16.83 -1.00 -7.63
N PHE A 77 16.16 -0.21 -6.80
CA PHE A 77 14.98 -0.67 -6.05
C PHE A 77 13.83 -1.06 -6.98
N PHE A 78 13.47 -0.21 -7.94
CA PHE A 78 12.33 -0.47 -8.82
C PHE A 78 12.68 -1.42 -9.97
N GLU A 79 13.83 -1.24 -10.62
CA GLU A 79 14.16 -1.93 -11.87
C GLU A 79 14.93 -3.23 -11.66
N GLU A 80 15.53 -3.43 -10.47
CA GLU A 80 16.18 -4.71 -10.13
C GLU A 80 15.43 -5.44 -9.01
N TYR A 81 15.27 -4.82 -7.84
CA TYR A 81 14.71 -5.50 -6.67
C TYR A 81 13.22 -5.85 -6.86
N VAL A 82 12.37 -4.86 -7.15
CA VAL A 82 10.94 -5.08 -7.42
C VAL A 82 10.75 -5.95 -8.67
N ALA A 83 11.48 -5.64 -9.75
CA ALA A 83 11.38 -6.36 -11.01
C ALA A 83 11.83 -7.83 -10.94
N SER A 84 12.73 -8.18 -10.00
CA SER A 84 13.20 -9.57 -9.83
C SER A 84 12.16 -10.50 -9.21
N SER A 85 11.19 -9.95 -8.48
CA SER A 85 10.17 -10.72 -7.77
C SER A 85 8.79 -10.05 -7.89
N PRO A 86 8.26 -9.90 -9.12
CA PRO A 86 7.03 -9.15 -9.39
C PRO A 86 5.80 -9.81 -8.75
N ALA A 87 5.82 -11.11 -8.45
CA ALA A 87 4.77 -11.80 -7.70
C ALA A 87 4.69 -11.36 -6.22
N GLU A 88 5.75 -10.75 -5.68
CA GLU A 88 5.83 -10.26 -4.31
C GLU A 88 5.78 -8.73 -4.21
N TRP A 89 5.29 -8.06 -5.26
CA TRP A 89 5.26 -6.59 -5.37
C TRP A 89 4.68 -5.88 -4.14
N GLU A 90 3.64 -6.43 -3.50
CA GLU A 90 3.06 -5.90 -2.25
C GLU A 90 4.04 -5.93 -1.08
N LYS A 91 4.92 -6.94 -0.99
CA LYS A 91 5.90 -7.09 0.09
C LYS A 91 7.05 -6.10 -0.06
N HIS A 92 7.45 -5.78 -1.29
CA HIS A 92 8.59 -4.92 -1.58
C HIS A 92 8.42 -3.50 -1.06
N ILE A 93 7.18 -3.02 -0.96
CA ILE A 93 6.82 -1.70 -0.41
C ILE A 93 7.38 -1.52 1.01
N SER A 94 7.42 -2.57 1.83
CA SER A 94 7.94 -2.49 3.21
C SER A 94 9.43 -2.14 3.30
N GLY A 95 10.23 -2.52 2.28
CA GLY A 95 11.68 -2.33 2.29
C GLY A 95 12.09 -0.86 2.24
N ILE A 96 11.39 -0.05 1.44
CA ILE A 96 11.70 1.38 1.27
C ILE A 96 11.19 2.25 2.42
N PHE A 97 10.17 1.77 3.15
CA PHE A 97 9.69 2.44 4.34
C PHE A 97 10.73 2.47 5.47
N ALA A 98 11.62 1.47 5.53
CA ALA A 98 12.72 1.51 6.48
C ALA A 98 13.61 2.74 6.27
N SER A 99 13.89 3.10 5.01
CA SER A 99 14.64 4.31 4.64
C SER A 99 13.89 5.58 5.03
N TYR A 100 12.59 5.65 4.72
CA TYR A 100 11.73 6.76 5.13
C TYR A 100 11.75 7.00 6.65
N TRP A 101 11.61 5.94 7.46
CA TRP A 101 11.61 6.08 8.91
C TRP A 101 12.93 6.58 9.48
N ARG A 102 14.06 6.43 8.76
CA ARG A 102 15.32 7.08 9.15
C ARG A 102 15.30 8.59 9.01
N PHE A 103 14.65 9.12 7.98
CA PHE A 103 14.41 10.56 7.86
C PHE A 103 13.49 11.07 8.96
N VAL A 104 12.44 10.32 9.30
CA VAL A 104 11.54 10.66 10.41
C VAL A 104 12.31 10.70 11.74
N ASP A 105 13.06 9.65 12.07
CA ASP A 105 13.82 9.60 13.31
C ASP A 105 14.86 10.73 13.40
N ASN A 106 15.58 11.01 12.30
CA ASN A 106 16.54 12.10 12.22
C ASN A 106 15.86 13.48 12.43
N ALA A 107 14.72 13.74 11.78
CA ALA A 107 13.99 14.98 11.94
C ALA A 107 13.46 15.19 13.38
N ARG A 108 13.00 14.11 14.03
CA ARG A 108 12.60 14.16 15.45
C ARG A 108 13.79 14.47 16.34
N GLU A 109 14.91 13.77 16.16
CA GLU A 109 16.11 13.98 16.98
C GLU A 109 16.70 15.38 16.78
N LEU A 110 16.70 15.89 15.55
CA LEU A 110 17.06 17.28 15.25
C LEU A 110 16.18 18.27 16.01
N HIS A 111 14.86 18.06 16.00
CA HIS A 111 13.92 18.91 16.72
C HIS A 111 14.11 18.85 18.25
N GLU A 112 14.37 17.66 18.81
CA GLU A 112 14.68 17.50 20.24
C GLU A 112 15.97 18.25 20.62
N MET A 113 17.02 18.14 19.79
CA MET A 113 18.32 18.75 20.06
C MET A 113 18.34 20.26 19.82
N THR A 114 17.60 20.78 18.85
CA THR A 114 17.44 22.24 18.68
C THR A 114 16.69 22.84 19.84
N GLY A 115 15.76 22.10 20.44
CA GLY A 115 15.07 22.52 21.63
C GLY A 115 15.95 22.71 22.88
N CYS A 116 17.18 22.17 22.87
CA CYS A 116 18.19 22.39 23.89
C CYS A 116 18.96 23.72 23.68
N LEU A 117 18.92 24.29 22.47
CA LEU A 117 19.48 25.59 22.17
C LEU A 117 18.39 26.66 22.27
N GLU A 118 18.74 27.87 22.70
CA GLU A 118 17.82 29.02 22.62
C GLU A 118 17.59 29.47 21.17
N ASP A 119 18.34 28.91 20.21
CA ASP A 119 18.29 29.20 18.79
C ASP A 119 17.43 28.14 18.07
N THR A 120 16.39 28.59 17.38
CA THR A 120 15.32 27.75 16.85
C THR A 120 15.39 27.50 15.35
N ALA A 121 16.27 28.20 14.62
CA ALA A 121 16.35 28.10 13.17
C ALA A 121 17.31 26.98 12.73
N LEU A 122 16.77 25.92 12.13
CA LEU A 122 17.54 24.91 11.41
C LEU A 122 17.71 25.40 9.97
N ASP A 123 18.90 25.86 9.61
CA ASP A 123 19.27 26.08 8.20
C ASP A 123 19.52 24.72 7.54
N ILE A 124 18.44 24.12 7.03
CA ILE A 124 18.45 22.83 6.34
C ILE A 124 17.63 22.96 5.06
N GLU A 125 18.22 22.53 3.94
CA GLU A 125 17.52 22.45 2.66
C GLU A 125 16.47 21.33 2.69
N LEU A 126 15.22 21.68 2.40
CA LEU A 126 14.13 20.73 2.21
C LEU A 126 14.33 19.97 0.90
N LYS A 127 14.11 18.65 0.94
CA LYS A 127 14.25 17.79 -0.23
C LYS A 127 12.90 17.49 -0.87
N ASP A 128 12.95 17.34 -2.19
CA ASP A 128 11.88 16.86 -3.04
C ASP A 128 12.50 15.91 -4.07
N ILE A 129 12.14 14.63 -3.98
CA ILE A 129 12.72 13.53 -4.74
C ILE A 129 11.59 12.76 -5.39
N GLU A 130 11.56 12.77 -6.71
CA GLU A 130 10.64 11.99 -7.51
C GLU A 130 11.38 10.90 -8.28
N TYR A 131 10.76 9.73 -8.35
CA TYR A 131 11.19 8.62 -9.20
C TYR A 131 9.98 7.98 -9.86
N LYS A 132 10.12 7.64 -11.15
CA LYS A 132 9.08 6.98 -11.92
C LYS A 132 9.69 5.98 -12.88
N SER A 133 9.17 4.76 -12.82
CA SER A 133 9.49 3.67 -13.74
C SER A 133 8.22 2.94 -14.17
N GLU A 134 8.37 1.91 -15.00
CA GLU A 134 7.27 1.01 -15.32
C GLU A 134 6.80 0.13 -14.13
N TYR A 135 7.67 -0.05 -13.13
CA TYR A 135 7.42 -0.88 -11.94
C TYR A 135 6.79 -0.10 -10.78
N GLY A 136 6.75 1.23 -10.87
CA GLY A 136 6.16 2.08 -9.84
C GLY A 136 6.70 3.51 -9.82
N GLU A 137 6.20 4.27 -8.84
CA GLU A 137 6.60 5.65 -8.58
C GLU A 137 6.85 5.86 -7.08
N LEU A 138 7.79 6.74 -6.78
CA LEU A 138 8.06 7.24 -5.44
C LEU A 138 8.13 8.76 -5.49
N HIS A 139 7.47 9.40 -4.54
CA HIS A 139 7.62 10.82 -4.26
C HIS A 139 7.93 10.99 -2.78
N TYR A 140 9.11 11.52 -2.49
CA TYR A 140 9.53 11.91 -1.15
C TYR A 140 9.67 13.42 -1.11
N TRP A 141 9.05 14.07 -0.13
CA TRP A 141 9.19 15.52 0.04
C TRP A 141 9.21 15.89 1.51
N GLU A 142 9.73 17.07 1.81
CA GLU A 142 9.79 17.62 3.15
C GLU A 142 9.10 18.97 3.24
N GLU A 143 8.44 19.21 4.37
CA GLU A 143 7.79 20.48 4.67
C GLU A 143 8.25 21.00 6.03
N GLU A 144 8.40 22.31 6.16
CA GLU A 144 8.47 22.97 7.46
C GLU A 144 7.10 22.94 8.13
N ARG A 145 7.03 22.38 9.34
CA ARG A 145 5.83 22.42 10.18
C ARG A 145 6.18 22.86 11.59
N GLN A 146 5.15 23.01 12.42
CA GLN A 146 5.30 23.38 13.83
C GLN A 146 4.97 22.19 14.72
N LEU A 147 5.85 21.89 15.66
CA LEU A 147 5.67 20.92 16.75
C LEU A 147 6.09 21.60 18.05
N ASP A 148 5.21 21.60 19.05
CA ASP A 148 5.43 22.26 20.35
C ASP A 148 5.87 23.74 20.24
N GLY A 149 5.33 24.44 19.24
CA GLY A 149 5.61 25.87 18.99
C GLY A 149 6.99 26.15 18.39
N ARG A 150 7.70 25.12 17.90
CA ARG A 150 8.98 25.22 17.20
C ARG A 150 8.91 24.55 15.85
N GLU A 151 9.77 24.97 14.94
CA GLU A 151 9.87 24.41 13.61
C GLU A 151 10.39 22.96 13.63
N ILE A 152 9.84 22.12 12.77
CA ILE A 152 10.27 20.75 12.53
C ILE A 152 10.18 20.44 11.04
N ILE A 153 11.23 19.81 10.52
CA ILE A 153 11.22 19.26 9.16
C ILE A 153 10.34 18.02 9.17
N THR A 154 9.36 17.98 8.27
CA THR A 154 8.36 16.94 8.21
C THR A 154 8.48 16.19 6.90
N PRO A 155 9.14 15.01 6.88
CA PRO A 155 9.24 14.20 5.68
C PRO A 155 7.94 13.48 5.39
N PHE A 156 7.63 13.30 4.11
CA PHE A 156 6.53 12.49 3.61
C PHE A 156 7.06 11.57 2.52
N MET A 157 6.43 10.42 2.37
CA MET A 157 6.73 9.52 1.26
C MET A 157 5.44 8.93 0.72
N GLN A 158 5.23 9.12 -0.57
CA GLN A 158 4.22 8.43 -1.34
C GLN A 158 4.92 7.38 -2.20
N ILE A 159 4.51 6.13 -2.09
CA ILE A 159 4.98 5.06 -2.97
C ILE A 159 3.81 4.32 -3.59
N TRP A 160 3.97 3.97 -4.85
CA TRP A 160 3.09 3.07 -5.57
C TRP A 160 3.94 2.09 -6.37
N VAL A 161 3.77 0.80 -6.10
CA VAL A 161 4.44 -0.29 -6.83
C VAL A 161 3.34 -1.08 -7.52
N PHE A 162 3.51 -1.40 -8.80
CA PHE A 162 2.56 -2.24 -9.50
C PHE A 162 3.26 -3.06 -10.60
N PRO A 163 2.91 -4.34 -10.79
CA PRO A 163 3.57 -5.16 -11.78
C PRO A 163 3.38 -4.65 -13.20
N THR A 164 4.35 -4.93 -14.07
CA THR A 164 4.28 -4.53 -15.49
C THR A 164 3.17 -5.28 -16.23
N LYS A 165 2.75 -4.72 -17.37
CA LYS A 165 1.80 -5.38 -18.27
C LYS A 165 2.26 -6.79 -18.62
N ASP A 166 3.52 -6.96 -19.00
CA ASP A 166 4.07 -8.24 -19.44
C ASP A 166 4.01 -9.32 -18.36
N PHE A 167 4.31 -8.96 -17.12
CA PHE A 167 4.17 -9.88 -15.99
C PHE A 167 2.72 -10.32 -15.81
N ILE A 168 1.77 -9.37 -15.83
CA ILE A 168 0.35 -9.70 -15.67
C ILE A 168 -0.16 -10.51 -16.87
N LYS A 169 0.28 -10.24 -18.11
CA LYS A 169 -0.02 -11.10 -19.27
C LYS A 169 0.44 -12.54 -19.03
N GLU A 170 1.66 -12.73 -18.54
CA GLU A 170 2.20 -14.07 -18.25
C GLU A 170 1.46 -14.77 -17.10
N GLU A 171 1.04 -14.04 -16.06
CA GLU A 171 0.20 -14.58 -14.99
C GLU A 171 -1.14 -15.10 -15.54
N PHE A 172 -1.78 -14.34 -16.45
CA PHE A 172 -3.02 -14.78 -17.10
C PHE A 172 -2.80 -16.03 -17.97
N ARG A 173 -1.71 -16.08 -18.75
CA ARG A 173 -1.35 -17.28 -19.53
C ARG A 173 -1.05 -18.48 -18.64
N ALA A 174 -0.31 -18.29 -17.54
CA ALA A 174 0.02 -19.33 -16.59
C ALA A 174 -1.24 -19.86 -15.89
N ALA A 175 -2.13 -18.96 -15.48
CA ALA A 175 -3.44 -19.27 -14.89
C ALA A 175 -4.29 -20.12 -15.83
N MET A 176 -4.38 -19.73 -17.10
CA MET A 176 -5.11 -20.49 -18.14
C MET A 176 -4.50 -21.87 -18.38
N ARG A 177 -3.17 -21.99 -18.48
CA ARG A 177 -2.49 -23.29 -18.62
C ARG A 177 -2.70 -24.20 -17.41
N ALA A 178 -2.73 -23.62 -16.22
CA ALA A 178 -2.91 -24.34 -14.96
C ALA A 178 -4.38 -24.66 -14.64
N GLY A 179 -5.34 -24.05 -15.33
CA GLY A 179 -6.76 -24.16 -15.00
C GLY A 179 -7.12 -23.52 -13.65
N LYS A 180 -6.44 -22.44 -13.28
CA LYS A 180 -6.59 -21.74 -12.00
C LYS A 180 -6.78 -20.24 -12.20
N MET A 181 -7.35 -19.56 -11.21
CA MET A 181 -7.44 -18.10 -11.23
C MET A 181 -6.03 -17.46 -11.17
N PRO A 182 -5.80 -16.32 -11.83
CA PRO A 182 -4.55 -15.57 -11.69
C PRO A 182 -4.39 -14.98 -10.29
N GLY A 183 -3.15 -14.87 -9.81
CA GLY A 183 -2.81 -14.24 -8.52
C GLY A 183 -2.66 -15.19 -7.31
N PRO A 184 -2.36 -14.63 -6.12
CA PRO A 184 -2.04 -15.40 -4.93
C PRO A 184 -3.31 -15.92 -4.21
N GLY A 185 -3.72 -17.15 -4.54
CA GLY A 185 -4.45 -18.02 -3.59
C GLY A 185 -5.96 -18.22 -3.80
N ASN A 186 -6.38 -19.40 -3.32
CA ASN A 186 -7.67 -20.09 -3.32
C ASN A 186 -8.24 -20.55 -4.67
N GLU A 187 -8.28 -21.88 -4.83
CA GLU A 187 -8.96 -22.61 -5.91
C GLU A 187 -10.50 -22.50 -5.84
N GLN A 188 -11.02 -21.57 -5.05
CA GLN A 188 -12.44 -21.47 -4.81
C GLN A 188 -13.11 -20.85 -6.04
N LYS A 189 -13.81 -21.70 -6.79
CA LYS A 189 -14.47 -21.38 -8.06
C LYS A 189 -15.73 -20.51 -7.91
N GLY A 190 -16.01 -19.96 -6.74
CA GLY A 190 -17.24 -19.22 -6.49
C GLY A 190 -17.46 -18.91 -5.01
N PRO A 191 -18.63 -18.37 -4.63
CA PRO A 191 -18.96 -18.08 -3.24
C PRO A 191 -18.89 -19.34 -2.37
N SER A 192 -18.53 -19.15 -1.11
CA SER A 192 -18.50 -20.23 -0.11
C SER A 192 -19.91 -20.76 0.15
N PRO A 193 -20.06 -21.99 0.70
CA PRO A 193 -21.37 -22.52 1.07
C PRO A 193 -22.19 -21.56 1.96
N LYS A 194 -21.51 -20.82 2.84
CA LYS A 194 -22.14 -19.81 3.71
C LYS A 194 -22.67 -18.62 2.91
N GLU A 195 -21.88 -18.07 1.99
CA GLU A 195 -22.30 -16.97 1.12
C GLU A 195 -23.43 -17.38 0.17
N ILE A 196 -23.43 -18.64 -0.29
CA ILE A 196 -24.54 -19.22 -1.05
C ILE A 196 -25.83 -19.21 -0.21
N GLU A 197 -25.78 -19.69 1.03
CA GLU A 197 -26.95 -19.70 1.92
C GLU A 197 -27.46 -18.29 2.25
N GLU A 198 -26.56 -17.34 2.46
CA GLU A 198 -26.90 -15.94 2.73
C GLU A 198 -27.53 -15.28 1.49
N THR A 199 -26.96 -15.54 0.30
CA THR A 199 -27.51 -15.05 -0.97
C THR A 199 -28.89 -15.65 -1.25
N LYS A 200 -29.10 -16.94 -0.98
CA LYS A 200 -30.39 -17.61 -1.15
C LYS A 200 -31.49 -17.02 -0.27
N LYS A 201 -31.15 -16.38 0.86
CA LYS A 201 -32.10 -15.66 1.72
C LYS A 201 -32.44 -14.27 1.19
N ASN A 202 -31.66 -13.72 0.26
CA ASN A 202 -31.91 -12.43 -0.35
C ASN A 202 -32.87 -12.55 -1.54
N GLU A 203 -34.15 -12.29 -1.30
CA GLU A 203 -35.20 -12.40 -2.33
C GLU A 203 -34.95 -11.51 -3.56
N GLU A 204 -34.32 -10.34 -3.39
CA GLU A 204 -34.05 -9.44 -4.51
C GLU A 204 -32.97 -10.02 -5.43
N VAL A 205 -31.89 -10.52 -4.85
CA VAL A 205 -30.77 -11.13 -5.59
C VAL A 205 -31.25 -12.42 -6.26
N MET A 206 -31.94 -13.31 -5.54
CA MET A 206 -32.47 -14.55 -6.10
C MET A 206 -33.49 -14.32 -7.22
N ARG A 207 -34.33 -13.28 -7.13
CA ARG A 207 -35.25 -12.93 -8.23
C ARG A 207 -34.51 -12.56 -9.51
N ARG A 208 -33.37 -11.87 -9.38
CA ARG A 208 -32.54 -11.50 -10.53
C ARG A 208 -31.80 -12.72 -11.09
N ILE A 209 -31.25 -13.59 -10.23
CA ILE A 209 -30.61 -14.85 -10.62
C ILE A 209 -31.60 -15.76 -11.34
N ASN A 210 -32.78 -16.00 -10.76
CA ASN A 210 -33.83 -16.82 -11.38
C ASN A 210 -34.24 -16.26 -12.73
N LYS A 211 -34.51 -14.95 -12.83
CA LYS A 211 -34.87 -14.31 -14.10
C LYS A 211 -33.79 -14.47 -15.17
N LEU A 212 -32.52 -14.39 -14.77
CA LEU A 212 -31.37 -14.56 -15.67
C LEU A 212 -31.25 -16.02 -16.12
N SER A 213 -31.27 -16.95 -15.17
CA SER A 213 -31.19 -18.40 -15.39
C SER A 213 -32.35 -18.91 -16.27
N ASP A 214 -33.58 -18.48 -16.01
CA ASP A 214 -34.78 -18.88 -16.76
C ASP A 214 -34.71 -18.43 -18.23
N LYS A 215 -34.09 -17.27 -18.50
CA LYS A 215 -33.91 -16.74 -19.86
C LYS A 215 -33.05 -17.67 -20.72
N TYR A 216 -32.16 -18.45 -20.10
CA TYR A 216 -31.17 -19.30 -20.75
C TYR A 216 -31.38 -20.79 -20.44
N GLY A 217 -32.59 -21.18 -20.01
CA GLY A 217 -32.97 -22.59 -19.89
C GLY A 217 -32.50 -23.29 -18.62
N GLY A 218 -32.16 -22.55 -17.56
CA GLY A 218 -31.85 -23.11 -16.24
C GLY A 218 -30.42 -22.86 -15.74
N SER A 219 -29.55 -22.34 -16.60
CA SER A 219 -28.26 -21.73 -16.24
C SER A 219 -27.99 -20.62 -17.24
N ALA A 220 -27.33 -19.55 -16.82
CA ALA A 220 -26.79 -18.55 -17.74
C ALA A 220 -25.28 -18.68 -17.77
N ASP A 221 -24.76 -19.04 -18.93
CA ASP A 221 -23.35 -19.41 -19.12
C ASP A 221 -22.61 -18.29 -19.88
N PHE A 222 -21.68 -17.64 -19.17
CA PHE A 222 -20.88 -16.53 -19.67
C PHE A 222 -19.46 -17.00 -19.94
N LEU A 223 -19.04 -16.98 -21.20
CA LEU A 223 -17.62 -17.07 -21.53
C LEU A 223 -16.98 -15.69 -21.40
N ILE A 224 -15.95 -15.59 -20.57
CA ILE A 224 -15.15 -14.39 -20.38
C ILE A 224 -13.78 -14.67 -21.01
N GLU A 225 -13.38 -13.85 -21.97
CA GLU A 225 -12.10 -13.98 -22.66
C GLU A 225 -11.30 -12.69 -22.45
N VAL A 226 -10.04 -12.80 -22.05
CA VAL A 226 -9.11 -11.68 -22.04
C VAL A 226 -8.18 -11.85 -23.21
N TYR A 227 -8.09 -10.84 -24.07
CA TYR A 227 -7.28 -10.88 -25.27
C TYR A 227 -6.32 -9.69 -25.34
N ASP A 228 -5.20 -9.92 -25.98
CA ASP A 228 -4.19 -8.93 -26.33
C ASP A 228 -3.96 -9.03 -27.83
N GLU A 229 -4.44 -8.02 -28.56
CA GLU A 229 -4.52 -8.04 -30.02
C GLU A 229 -5.29 -9.28 -30.54
N ASP A 230 -4.59 -10.26 -31.12
CA ASP A 230 -5.13 -11.50 -31.66
C ASP A 230 -4.89 -12.72 -30.74
N GLU A 231 -4.21 -12.54 -29.61
CA GLU A 231 -3.90 -13.61 -28.65
C GLU A 231 -4.92 -13.65 -27.51
N THR A 232 -5.49 -14.82 -27.23
CA THR A 232 -6.27 -15.04 -26.01
C THR A 232 -5.34 -15.35 -24.85
N LEU A 233 -5.28 -14.45 -23.87
CA LEU A 233 -4.45 -14.60 -22.67
C LEU A 233 -5.12 -15.45 -21.59
N PHE A 234 -6.46 -15.42 -21.52
CA PHE A 234 -7.22 -16.10 -20.48
C PHE A 234 -8.66 -16.35 -20.88
N ARG A 235 -9.23 -17.46 -20.39
CA ARG A 235 -10.62 -17.84 -20.61
C ARG A 235 -11.23 -18.38 -19.33
N ALA A 236 -12.42 -17.90 -18.99
CA ALA A 236 -13.19 -18.39 -17.88
C ALA A 236 -14.66 -18.58 -18.30
N LEU A 237 -15.25 -19.69 -17.89
CA LEU A 237 -16.68 -19.93 -18.01
C LEU A 237 -17.34 -19.66 -16.66
N MET A 238 -18.13 -18.60 -16.60
CA MET A 238 -18.93 -18.25 -15.45
C MET A 238 -20.36 -18.75 -15.64
N ARG A 239 -20.81 -19.65 -14.78
CA ARG A 239 -22.19 -20.18 -14.75
C ARG A 239 -22.98 -19.55 -13.62
N ILE A 240 -24.18 -19.10 -13.92
CA ILE A 240 -25.08 -18.46 -12.96
C ILE A 240 -26.41 -19.20 -12.93
N ASN A 241 -26.72 -19.81 -11.79
CA ASN A 241 -27.95 -20.53 -11.57
C ASN A 241 -28.40 -20.45 -10.10
N PRO A 242 -29.65 -20.83 -9.77
CA PRO A 242 -30.18 -20.71 -8.42
C PRO A 242 -29.51 -21.62 -7.38
N GLU A 243 -28.81 -22.68 -7.82
CA GLU A 243 -28.18 -23.65 -6.93
C GLU A 243 -26.82 -23.18 -6.45
N ASN A 244 -25.94 -22.80 -7.39
CA ASN A 244 -24.54 -22.43 -7.13
C ASN A 244 -24.32 -20.91 -7.03
N ILE A 245 -25.34 -20.10 -7.35
CA ILE A 245 -25.29 -18.63 -7.41
C ILE A 245 -24.34 -18.13 -8.51
N VAL A 246 -23.04 -18.38 -8.36
CA VAL A 246 -22.01 -18.11 -9.37
C VAL A 246 -20.94 -19.21 -9.24
N GLU A 247 -20.58 -19.81 -10.37
CA GLU A 247 -19.47 -20.76 -10.48
C GLU A 247 -18.57 -20.33 -11.63
N ILE A 248 -17.25 -20.38 -11.45
CA ILE A 248 -16.26 -19.94 -12.43
C ILE A 248 -15.25 -21.07 -12.66
N ASP A 249 -15.26 -21.60 -13.88
CA ASP A 249 -14.29 -22.56 -14.35
C ASP A 249 -13.28 -21.90 -15.27
N ILE A 250 -11.99 -22.11 -15.01
CA ILE A 250 -10.94 -21.63 -15.90
C ILE A 250 -10.77 -22.65 -17.03
N ILE A 251 -10.81 -22.15 -18.26
CA ILE A 251 -10.81 -22.98 -19.45
C ILE A 251 -9.42 -22.97 -20.06
N ASN A 252 -8.76 -24.13 -20.03
CA ASN A 252 -7.47 -24.32 -20.68
C ASN A 252 -7.62 -24.33 -22.22
N ASP A 253 -6.53 -24.06 -22.93
CA ASP A 253 -6.47 -23.95 -24.41
C ASP A 253 -7.10 -25.12 -25.18
N ASN A 254 -7.08 -26.31 -24.60
CA ASN A 254 -7.50 -27.55 -25.26
C ASN A 254 -8.92 -28.00 -24.87
N THR A 255 -9.64 -27.22 -24.07
CA THR A 255 -10.97 -27.59 -23.60
C THR A 255 -12.02 -27.09 -24.59
N ASN A 256 -12.72 -28.02 -25.23
CA ASN A 256 -13.93 -27.70 -25.96
C ASN A 256 -15.00 -27.27 -24.96
N ILE A 257 -15.48 -26.05 -25.12
CA ILE A 257 -16.61 -25.53 -24.36
C ILE A 257 -17.87 -25.77 -25.20
N GLU A 258 -18.97 -26.16 -24.54
CA GLU A 258 -20.29 -26.03 -25.14
C GLU A 258 -20.56 -24.56 -25.50
N GLU A 259 -21.43 -24.32 -26.47
CA GLU A 259 -21.68 -22.97 -27.00
C GLU A 259 -22.27 -22.09 -25.87
N PRO A 260 -21.54 -21.04 -25.41
CA PRO A 260 -21.98 -20.24 -24.28
C PRO A 260 -23.14 -19.33 -24.68
N ASP A 261 -23.99 -18.97 -23.71
CA ASP A 261 -25.11 -18.05 -23.93
C ASP A 261 -24.64 -16.63 -24.27
N ILE A 262 -23.54 -16.22 -23.64
CA ILE A 262 -22.96 -14.88 -23.74
C ILE A 262 -21.42 -15.02 -23.76
N ASN A 263 -20.78 -14.45 -24.78
CA ASN A 263 -19.34 -14.21 -24.77
C ASN A 263 -19.04 -12.74 -24.43
N VAL A 264 -18.13 -12.52 -23.50
CA VAL A 264 -17.60 -11.22 -23.07
C VAL A 264 -16.10 -11.24 -23.29
N ALA A 265 -15.65 -10.62 -24.38
CA ALA A 265 -14.24 -10.46 -24.68
C ALA A 265 -13.76 -9.09 -24.14
N VAL A 266 -12.71 -9.08 -23.34
CA VAL A 266 -12.13 -7.92 -22.68
C VAL A 266 -10.71 -7.72 -23.20
N GLU A 267 -10.42 -6.51 -23.68
CA GLU A 267 -9.10 -6.12 -24.13
C GLU A 267 -8.16 -5.94 -22.92
N PHE A 268 -6.95 -6.49 -23.01
CA PHE A 268 -6.04 -6.57 -21.88
C PHE A 268 -5.62 -5.20 -21.34
N ASP A 269 -5.33 -4.21 -22.18
CA ASP A 269 -4.91 -2.90 -21.71
C ASP A 269 -6.01 -2.23 -20.90
N PHE A 270 -7.27 -2.32 -21.35
CA PHE A 270 -8.42 -1.86 -20.57
C PHE A 270 -8.51 -2.56 -19.20
N LEU A 271 -8.33 -3.89 -19.16
CA LEU A 271 -8.38 -4.66 -17.91
C LEU A 271 -7.25 -4.24 -16.98
N TYR A 272 -6.02 -4.15 -17.49
CA TYR A 272 -4.82 -3.76 -16.75
C TYR A 272 -4.97 -2.36 -16.16
N ASP A 273 -5.39 -1.37 -16.95
CA ASP A 273 -5.61 0.00 -16.48
C ASP A 273 -6.72 0.06 -15.41
N THR A 274 -7.73 -0.79 -15.55
CA THR A 274 -8.80 -0.90 -14.58
C THR A 274 -8.27 -1.44 -13.25
N ILE A 275 -7.54 -2.57 -13.25
CA ILE A 275 -6.92 -3.15 -12.05
C ILE A 275 -5.96 -2.15 -11.41
N LYS A 276 -5.08 -1.54 -12.21
CA LYS A 276 -4.13 -0.50 -11.77
C LYS A 276 -4.82 0.61 -10.99
N ILE A 277 -5.99 1.06 -11.41
CA ILE A 277 -6.71 2.15 -10.75
C ILE A 277 -7.43 1.68 -9.48
N PHE A 278 -7.87 0.43 -9.44
CA PHE A 278 -8.38 -0.19 -8.22
C PHE A 278 -7.30 -0.36 -7.16
N GLU A 279 -6.09 -0.72 -7.59
CA GLU A 279 -4.92 -0.94 -6.75
C GLU A 279 -4.10 0.33 -6.50
N GLN A 280 -4.48 1.47 -7.10
CA GLN A 280 -3.89 2.78 -6.81
C GLN A 280 -4.34 3.28 -5.43
N GLU A 281 -3.93 2.58 -4.38
CA GLU A 281 -3.73 3.16 -3.07
C GLU A 281 -2.26 3.54 -2.96
N ALA A 282 -1.94 4.78 -3.33
CA ALA A 282 -0.61 5.28 -3.05
C ALA A 282 -0.41 5.26 -1.52
N HIS A 283 0.56 4.48 -1.07
CA HIS A 283 0.85 4.38 0.36
C HIS A 283 1.54 5.67 0.78
N LEU A 284 0.76 6.55 1.40
CA LEU A 284 1.27 7.76 2.01
C LEU A 284 1.76 7.45 3.43
N GLU A 285 3.06 7.46 3.59
CA GLU A 285 3.71 7.50 4.89
C GLU A 285 3.83 8.95 5.38
N SER A 286 3.51 9.14 6.66
CA SER A 286 3.55 10.44 7.31
C SER A 286 3.99 10.30 8.77
N PRO A 287 4.77 11.25 9.30
CA PRO A 287 5.34 11.12 10.62
C PRO A 287 4.24 11.34 11.68
N PRO A 288 4.42 10.82 12.90
CA PRO A 288 3.38 10.87 13.93
C PRO A 288 2.84 12.28 14.23
N TRP A 289 3.71 13.30 14.15
CA TRP A 289 3.35 14.71 14.39
C TRP A 289 2.59 15.37 13.23
N ALA A 290 2.63 14.80 12.03
CA ALA A 290 1.92 15.32 10.86
C ALA A 290 0.59 14.61 10.60
N ARG A 291 0.24 13.60 11.42
CA ARG A 291 -0.99 12.83 11.26
C ARG A 291 -2.20 13.73 11.48
N GLN A 292 -2.78 14.23 10.38
CA GLN A 292 -4.20 14.53 10.36
C GLN A 292 -4.97 13.23 10.64
N PRO A 293 -6.15 13.28 11.29
CA PRO A 293 -6.98 12.10 11.47
C PRO A 293 -7.11 11.45 10.10
N ARG A 294 -6.59 10.20 9.99
CA ARG A 294 -6.68 9.39 8.77
C ARG A 294 -8.13 9.52 8.32
N ARG A 295 -8.39 10.34 7.30
CA ARG A 295 -9.64 10.19 6.56
C ARG A 295 -9.56 8.74 6.14
N PRO A 296 -10.52 7.87 6.50
CA PRO A 296 -10.55 6.56 5.91
C PRO A 296 -10.42 6.84 4.41
N ILE A 297 -9.31 6.42 3.81
CA ILE A 297 -9.15 6.44 2.37
C ILE A 297 -10.29 5.53 1.96
N LYS A 298 -11.41 6.18 1.64
CA LYS A 298 -12.65 5.50 1.37
C LYS A 298 -12.29 4.76 0.08
N ARG A 299 -12.05 3.45 0.19
CA ARG A 299 -12.44 2.47 -0.82
C ARG A 299 -13.95 2.58 -1.03
N ILE A 300 -14.41 3.76 -1.42
CA ILE A 300 -15.56 3.89 -2.26
C ILE A 300 -14.91 3.98 -3.62
N VAL A 301 -14.57 2.80 -4.14
CA VAL A 301 -14.77 2.60 -5.56
C VAL A 301 -16.18 3.11 -5.81
N ASP A 302 -16.28 4.29 -6.41
CA ASP A 302 -17.57 4.82 -6.79
C ASP A 302 -18.12 3.84 -7.83
N THR A 303 -19.02 2.96 -7.41
CA THR A 303 -19.70 1.98 -8.24
C THR A 303 -20.18 2.59 -9.55
N GLY A 304 -20.60 3.87 -9.52
CA GLY A 304 -20.95 4.65 -10.69
C GLY A 304 -19.80 4.85 -11.69
N LYS A 305 -18.57 5.12 -11.20
CA LYS A 305 -17.37 5.25 -12.04
C LYS A 305 -16.98 3.93 -12.72
N VAL A 306 -17.09 2.81 -12.01
CA VAL A 306 -16.82 1.47 -12.58
C VAL A 306 -17.81 1.15 -13.68
N ILE A 307 -19.11 1.32 -13.41
CA ILE A 307 -20.15 1.09 -14.41
C ILE A 307 -19.97 2.02 -15.61
N ALA A 308 -19.65 3.30 -15.38
CA ALA A 308 -19.42 4.25 -16.46
C ALA A 308 -18.20 3.85 -17.32
N ARG A 309 -17.11 3.37 -16.71
CA ARG A 309 -15.94 2.87 -17.43
C ARG A 309 -16.23 1.63 -18.24
N VAL A 310 -16.91 0.64 -17.66
CA VAL A 310 -17.29 -0.57 -18.40
C VAL A 310 -18.22 -0.21 -19.55
N ALA A 311 -19.22 0.66 -19.33
CA ALA A 311 -20.09 1.14 -20.40
C ALA A 311 -19.30 1.87 -21.50
N ALA A 312 -18.34 2.72 -21.13
CA ALA A 312 -17.46 3.39 -22.09
C ALA A 312 -16.59 2.39 -22.86
N ALA A 313 -16.08 1.36 -22.20
CA ALA A 313 -15.27 0.31 -22.81
C ALA A 313 -16.07 -0.54 -23.80
N VAL A 314 -17.35 -0.81 -23.51
CA VAL A 314 -18.25 -1.46 -24.47
C VAL A 314 -18.43 -0.60 -25.73
N VAL A 315 -18.55 0.72 -25.57
CA VAL A 315 -18.70 1.66 -26.69
C VAL A 315 -17.40 1.85 -27.47
N SER A 316 -16.25 1.90 -26.79
CA SER A 316 -14.93 2.10 -27.41
C SER A 316 -14.33 0.80 -27.97
N GLY A 317 -14.97 -0.35 -27.74
CA GLY A 317 -14.52 -1.66 -28.23
C GLY A 317 -13.53 -2.39 -27.32
N GLY A 318 -13.20 -1.84 -26.14
CA GLY A 318 -12.40 -2.51 -25.11
C GLY A 318 -13.13 -3.66 -24.42
N ILE A 319 -14.46 -3.70 -24.49
CA ILE A 319 -15.28 -4.87 -24.15
C ILE A 319 -16.20 -5.18 -25.33
N ARG A 320 -16.22 -6.44 -25.78
CA ARG A 320 -17.12 -6.91 -26.84
C ARG A 320 -18.05 -7.96 -26.25
N VAL A 321 -19.35 -7.81 -26.50
CA VAL A 321 -20.39 -8.73 -26.02
C VAL A 321 -21.06 -9.39 -27.22
N SER A 322 -21.09 -10.73 -27.23
CA SER A 322 -21.76 -11.53 -28.25
C SER A 322 -22.79 -12.47 -27.61
N PRO A 323 -24.05 -12.49 -28.06
CA PRO A 323 -24.64 -11.56 -29.02
C PRO A 323 -24.76 -10.14 -28.44
N ILE A 324 -24.73 -9.09 -29.29
CA ILE A 324 -24.78 -7.69 -28.83
C ILE A 324 -26.06 -7.37 -28.02
N THR A 325 -27.15 -8.11 -28.27
CA THR A 325 -28.42 -8.02 -27.54
C THR A 325 -28.30 -8.43 -26.06
N ALA A 326 -27.21 -9.09 -25.67
CA ALA A 326 -26.90 -9.44 -24.28
C ALA A 326 -26.21 -8.31 -23.49
N THR A 327 -25.79 -7.21 -24.14
CA THR A 327 -25.13 -6.06 -23.47
C THR A 327 -25.91 -5.52 -22.25
N PRO A 328 -27.25 -5.34 -22.30
CA PRO A 328 -28.00 -4.90 -21.13
C PRO A 328 -27.96 -5.90 -19.97
N THR A 329 -27.89 -7.20 -20.28
CA THR A 329 -27.75 -8.26 -19.27
C THR A 329 -26.40 -8.17 -18.57
N VAL A 330 -25.30 -8.00 -19.33
CA VAL A 330 -23.94 -7.81 -18.77
C VAL A 330 -23.88 -6.57 -17.88
N LEU A 331 -24.40 -5.41 -18.34
CA LEU A 331 -24.42 -4.19 -17.54
C LEU A 331 -25.28 -4.30 -16.27
N SER A 332 -26.40 -5.02 -16.34
CA SER A 332 -27.25 -5.28 -15.17
C SER A 332 -26.56 -6.18 -14.16
N PHE A 333 -25.77 -7.15 -14.62
CA PHE A 333 -25.02 -8.06 -13.77
C PHE A 333 -23.87 -7.34 -13.06
N LEU A 334 -23.11 -6.50 -13.78
CA LEU A 334 -22.07 -5.66 -13.19
C LEU A 334 -22.62 -4.71 -12.12
N LYS A 335 -23.81 -4.14 -12.35
CA LYS A 335 -24.53 -3.35 -11.33
C LYS A 335 -24.86 -4.14 -10.07
N LEU A 336 -25.17 -5.43 -10.21
CA LEU A 336 -25.47 -6.31 -9.09
C LEU A 336 -24.21 -6.61 -8.27
N ILE A 337 -23.09 -6.93 -8.94
CA ILE A 337 -21.79 -7.18 -8.27
C ILE A 337 -21.27 -5.89 -7.61
N ALA A 338 -21.33 -4.76 -8.32
CA ALA A 338 -20.71 -3.52 -7.84
C ALA A 338 -21.59 -2.73 -6.86
N GLY A 339 -22.90 -2.97 -6.83
CA GLY A 339 -23.87 -2.28 -5.97
C GLY A 339 -24.24 -3.03 -4.69
N GLY A 340 -23.79 -4.26 -4.53
CA GLY A 340 -24.07 -5.09 -3.37
C GLY A 340 -22.81 -5.31 -2.55
N SER A 341 -22.83 -4.88 -1.29
CA SER A 341 -22.18 -5.64 -0.23
C SER A 341 -22.55 -7.11 -0.43
N MET A 342 -21.60 -7.94 -0.86
CA MET A 342 -21.66 -9.37 -0.58
C MET A 342 -21.45 -9.58 0.92
#